data_AF-A0A5B8FXA9-F1
#
_entry.id   AF-A0A5B8FXA9-F1
#
_cell.length_a   1.000
_cell.length_b   1.000
_cell.length_c   1.000
_cell.angle_alpha   90.00
_cell.angle_beta   90.00
_cell.angle_gamma   90.00
#
_symmetry.space_group_name_H-M   'P 1'
#
loop_
_entity.id
_entity.type
_entity.pdbx_description
1 polymer ?
#
loop_
_entity_poly.entity_id
_entity_poly.type
_entity_poly.pdbx_seq_one_letter_code
_entity_poly.pdbx_strand_id
1 'polypeptide(L)'
;MEKATGAAARFLGHWQVDRHVHDLDAARTGRFEGRASFSPVPGGLLYEEMGTLRLGGLAMRAARRYLYRFPEGGEVRVYFDDGRFFHAFDPGAARAEALHLCPPDRYEVAYLFGPDPHDWRSEWRVEGPRKDYRLVTRYTRPA
;
A
#
# COMPACT_ATOMS: atom_id res chain seq x y z
N MET A 1 19.72 -10.75 -14.73
CA MET A 1 19.19 -9.80 -13.74
C MET A 1 18.50 -8.71 -14.52
N GLU A 2 17.21 -8.88 -14.82
CA GLU A 2 16.44 -7.91 -15.61
C GLU A 2 16.39 -6.57 -14.86
N LYS A 3 16.82 -5.49 -15.52
CA LYS A 3 16.59 -4.14 -15.03
C LYS A 3 15.08 -3.90 -14.99
N ALA A 4 14.56 -3.48 -13.85
CA ALA A 4 13.19 -3.01 -13.74
C ALA A 4 13.00 -1.84 -14.71
N THR A 5 12.18 -2.04 -15.74
CA THR A 5 11.79 -1.01 -16.70
C THR A 5 10.48 -0.36 -16.27
N GLY A 6 10.32 0.95 -16.53
CA GLY A 6 9.07 1.68 -16.28
C GLY A 6 8.72 1.89 -14.80
N ALA A 7 7.42 1.96 -14.51
CA ALA A 7 6.85 2.32 -13.20
C ALA A 7 7.39 1.52 -11.99
N ALA A 8 7.96 0.32 -12.21
CA ALA A 8 8.61 -0.47 -11.16
C ALA A 8 9.77 0.27 -10.47
N ALA A 9 10.55 1.05 -11.21
CA ALA A 9 11.65 1.84 -10.67
C ALA A 9 11.20 2.84 -9.60
N ARG A 10 9.94 3.30 -9.67
CA ARG A 10 9.36 4.20 -8.68
C ARG A 10 9.33 3.56 -7.29
N PHE A 11 9.00 2.28 -7.20
CA PHE A 11 8.75 1.60 -5.94
C PHE A 11 9.99 0.90 -5.36
N LEU A 12 10.94 0.52 -6.21
CA LEU A 12 12.10 -0.28 -5.81
C LEU A 12 12.84 0.25 -4.57
N GLY A 13 13.34 -0.68 -3.76
CA GLY A 13 14.16 -0.37 -2.59
C GLY A 13 13.38 -0.27 -1.29
N HIS A 14 13.95 0.45 -0.33
CA HIS A 14 13.45 0.53 1.05
C HIS A 14 12.75 1.86 1.31
N TRP A 15 11.68 1.78 2.11
CA TRP A 15 10.84 2.90 2.48
C TRP A 15 10.59 2.89 3.98
N GLN A 16 10.65 4.07 4.59
CA GLN A 16 10.04 4.32 5.88
C GLN A 16 8.53 4.43 5.68
N VAL A 17 7.76 3.83 6.59
CA VAL A 17 6.30 3.84 6.55
C VAL A 17 5.78 4.54 7.80
N ASP A 18 4.94 5.53 7.59
CA ASP A 18 4.14 6.19 8.60
C ASP A 18 2.67 6.10 8.20
N ARG A 19 1.83 5.47 9.03
CA ARG A 19 0.42 5.26 8.73
C ARG A 19 -0.43 5.74 9.88
N HIS A 20 -1.36 6.64 9.58
CA HIS A 20 -2.43 7.03 10.49
C HIS A 20 -3.66 6.17 10.24
N VAL A 21 -4.26 5.69 11.33
CA VAL A 21 -5.48 4.88 11.35
C VAL A 21 -6.57 5.73 12.00
N HIS A 22 -7.70 5.87 11.32
CA HIS A 22 -8.91 6.48 11.85
C HIS A 22 -10.01 5.43 11.84
N ASP A 23 -10.26 4.81 12.98
CA ASP A 23 -11.37 3.90 13.24
C ASP A 23 -12.62 4.75 13.46
N LEU A 24 -13.51 4.74 12.47
CA LEU A 24 -14.70 5.61 12.45
C LEU A 24 -15.82 5.05 13.31
N ASP A 25 -15.89 3.72 13.48
CA ASP A 25 -16.89 3.05 14.30
C ASP A 25 -16.65 3.32 15.80
N ALA A 26 -15.40 3.19 16.25
CA ALA A 26 -15.05 3.41 17.65
C ALA A 26 -14.55 4.85 17.94
N ALA A 27 -14.52 5.73 16.94
CA ALA A 27 -13.92 7.06 16.99
C ALA A 27 -12.48 7.06 17.57
N ARG A 28 -11.68 6.03 17.23
CA ARG A 28 -10.30 5.86 17.70
C ARG A 28 -9.30 6.24 16.64
N THR A 29 -8.16 6.76 17.08
CA THR A 29 -6.99 6.95 16.22
C THR A 29 -5.89 5.98 16.60
N GLY A 30 -5.11 5.61 15.59
CA GLY A 30 -3.92 4.78 15.76
C GLY A 30 -2.83 5.20 14.81
N ARG A 31 -1.62 4.69 15.06
CA ARG A 31 -0.46 4.94 14.22
C ARG A 31 0.34 3.67 14.03
N PHE A 32 0.69 3.38 12.80
CA PHE A 32 1.64 2.35 12.46
C PHE A 32 2.93 3.00 11.97
N GLU A 33 4.04 2.59 12.56
CA GLU A 33 5.39 3.02 12.18
C GLU A 33 6.21 1.79 11.84
N GLY A 34 6.85 1.80 10.68
CA GLY A 34 7.51 0.61 10.15
C GLY A 34 8.35 0.87 8.93
N ARG A 35 8.74 -0.20 8.25
CA ARG A 35 9.47 -0.14 6.99
C ARG A 35 8.78 -1.02 5.96
N ALA A 36 8.91 -0.62 4.71
CA ALA A 36 8.55 -1.45 3.57
C ALA A 36 9.76 -1.64 2.65
N SER A 37 9.81 -2.76 1.96
CA SER A 37 10.76 -3.01 0.88
C SER A 37 10.04 -3.53 -0.34
N PHE A 38 10.44 -3.02 -1.51
CA PHE A 38 10.10 -3.59 -2.80
C PHE A 38 11.35 -4.23 -3.40
N SER A 39 11.39 -5.55 -3.44
CA SER A 39 12.50 -6.34 -3.96
C SER A 39 12.13 -7.00 -5.30
N PRO A 40 13.06 -7.10 -6.28
CA PRO A 40 12.80 -7.80 -7.53
C PRO A 40 12.46 -9.28 -7.30
N VAL A 41 11.43 -9.76 -7.99
CA VAL A 41 11.06 -11.18 -8.10
C VAL A 41 10.68 -11.50 -9.55
N PRO A 42 10.64 -12.78 -9.96
CA PRO A 42 10.13 -13.12 -11.30
C PRO A 42 8.75 -12.49 -11.55
N GLY A 43 8.64 -11.75 -12.65
CA GLY A 43 7.41 -11.07 -13.07
C GLY A 43 7.08 -9.74 -12.38
N GLY A 44 7.90 -9.24 -11.44
CA GLY A 44 7.68 -7.91 -10.86
C GLY A 44 8.41 -7.67 -9.54
N LEU A 45 7.71 -7.10 -8.55
CA LEU A 45 8.27 -6.79 -7.23
C LEU A 45 7.51 -7.53 -6.12
N LEU A 46 8.23 -7.94 -5.08
CA LEU A 46 7.67 -8.35 -3.80
C LEU A 46 7.69 -7.15 -2.88
N TYR A 47 6.51 -6.76 -2.39
CA TYR A 47 6.36 -5.80 -1.31
C TYR A 47 6.32 -6.54 0.02
N GLU A 48 7.15 -6.13 0.97
CA GLU A 48 7.11 -6.58 2.37
C GLU A 48 7.06 -5.37 3.29
N GLU A 49 6.10 -5.34 4.21
CA GLU A 49 5.92 -4.32 5.23
C GLU A 49 6.03 -4.96 6.61
N MET A 50 6.74 -4.31 7.54
CA MET A 50 6.76 -4.68 8.94
C MET A 50 6.87 -3.45 9.84
N GLY A 51 6.23 -3.49 11.01
CA GLY A 51 6.27 -2.38 11.95
C GLY A 51 5.43 -2.63 13.19
N THR A 52 5.16 -1.55 13.93
CA THR A 52 4.35 -1.58 15.14
C THR A 52 3.13 -0.70 14.95
N LEU A 53 1.94 -1.27 15.11
CA LEU A 53 0.68 -0.55 15.20
C LEU A 53 0.39 -0.23 16.68
N ARG A 54 0.11 1.03 16.96
CA ARG A 54 -0.43 1.51 18.24
C ARG A 54 -1.89 1.94 18.02
N LEU A 55 -2.82 1.31 18.70
CA LEU A 55 -4.26 1.60 18.58
C LEU A 55 -4.95 1.27 19.91
N GLY A 56 -5.77 2.19 20.42
CA GLY A 56 -6.53 1.97 21.66
C GLY A 56 -5.67 1.65 22.88
N GLY A 57 -4.47 2.23 22.98
CA GLY A 57 -3.52 1.97 24.07
C GLY A 57 -2.71 0.67 23.95
N LEU A 58 -3.00 -0.17 22.97
CA LEU A 58 -2.27 -1.40 22.69
C LEU A 58 -1.20 -1.18 21.63
N ALA A 59 -0.08 -1.90 21.74
CA ALA A 59 0.96 -1.95 20.71
C ALA A 59 1.11 -3.39 20.21
N MET A 60 1.09 -3.57 18.89
CA MET A 60 1.19 -4.88 18.25
C MET A 60 2.11 -4.84 17.03
N ARG A 61 2.87 -5.92 16.83
CA ARG A 61 3.63 -6.10 15.60
C ARG A 61 2.67 -6.42 14.47
N ALA A 62 2.85 -5.76 13.34
CA ALA A 62 2.09 -6.03 12.12
C ALA A 62 3.06 -6.18 10.94
N ALA A 63 2.74 -7.10 10.05
CA ALA A 63 3.48 -7.33 8.82
C ALA A 63 2.53 -7.66 7.67
N ARG A 64 2.97 -7.41 6.44
CA ARG A 64 2.17 -7.65 5.24
C ARG A 64 3.03 -7.91 4.03
N ARG A 65 2.51 -8.71 3.09
CA ARG A 65 3.17 -9.03 1.82
C ARG A 65 2.21 -8.87 0.66
N TYR A 66 2.73 -8.36 -0.46
CA TYR A 66 1.99 -8.23 -1.71
C TYR A 66 2.92 -8.48 -2.90
N LEU A 67 2.36 -8.94 -4.01
CA LEU A 67 3.07 -9.05 -5.28
C LEU A 67 2.62 -7.92 -6.20
N TYR A 68 3.57 -7.13 -6.68
CA TYR A 68 3.36 -6.08 -7.66
C TYR A 68 3.79 -6.59 -9.03
N ARG A 69 2.95 -6.40 -10.04
CA ARG A 69 3.18 -6.78 -11.44
C ARG A 69 3.00 -5.56 -12.33
N PHE A 70 3.82 -5.50 -13.38
CA PHE A 70 3.94 -4.35 -14.28
C PHE A 70 3.74 -4.83 -15.72
N PRO A 71 2.50 -5.17 -16.12
CA PRO A 71 2.21 -5.57 -17.49
C PRO A 71 2.48 -4.44 -18.49
N GLU A 72 2.58 -4.81 -19.77
CA GLU A 72 2.53 -3.83 -20.86
C GLU A 72 1.21 -3.04 -20.81
N GLY A 73 1.28 -1.73 -21.01
CA GLY A 73 0.13 -0.82 -20.86
C GLY A 73 0.22 0.15 -19.67
N GLY A 74 1.24 0.01 -18.82
CA GLY A 74 1.60 1.04 -17.83
C GLY A 74 0.89 0.95 -16.48
N GLU A 75 -0.18 0.14 -16.37
CA GLU A 75 -0.87 -0.15 -15.11
C GLU A 75 0.02 -0.95 -14.13
N VAL A 76 -0.14 -0.70 -12.83
CA VAL A 76 0.40 -1.55 -11.76
C VAL A 76 -0.71 -2.46 -11.24
N ARG A 77 -0.45 -3.77 -11.22
CA ARG A 77 -1.37 -4.77 -10.64
C ARG A 77 -0.81 -5.27 -9.32
N VAL A 78 -1.63 -5.26 -8.28
CA VAL A 78 -1.31 -5.72 -6.94
C VAL A 78 -2.06 -7.00 -6.65
N TYR A 79 -1.35 -7.97 -6.11
CA TYR A 79 -1.86 -9.28 -5.73
C TYR A 79 -1.53 -9.55 -4.27
N PHE A 80 -2.36 -10.36 -3.63
CA PHE A 80 -2.03 -10.98 -2.36
C PHE A 80 -0.80 -11.89 -2.50
N ASP A 81 -0.15 -12.21 -1.38
CA ASP A 81 1.02 -13.10 -1.36
C ASP A 81 0.70 -14.53 -1.80
N ASP A 82 -0.56 -14.95 -1.67
CA ASP A 82 -1.11 -16.19 -2.23
C ASP A 82 -1.36 -16.13 -3.76
N GLY A 83 -1.11 -14.99 -4.40
CA GLY A 83 -1.24 -14.79 -5.84
C GLY A 83 -2.64 -14.39 -6.32
N ARG A 84 -3.65 -14.29 -5.45
CA ARG A 84 -4.97 -13.77 -5.84
C ARG A 84 -4.89 -12.28 -6.18
N PHE A 85 -5.60 -11.87 -7.22
CA PHE A 85 -5.69 -10.46 -7.62
C PHE A 85 -6.33 -9.63 -6.50
N PHE A 86 -5.74 -8.47 -6.20
CA PHE A 86 -6.28 -7.52 -5.24
C PHE A 86 -6.88 -6.33 -5.97
N HIS A 87 -6.06 -5.49 -6.59
CA HIS A 87 -6.49 -4.32 -7.35
C HIS A 87 -5.43 -3.89 -8.36
N ALA A 88 -5.78 -2.95 -9.22
CA ALA A 88 -4.84 -2.35 -10.16
C ALA A 88 -5.04 -0.83 -10.22
N PHE A 89 -3.99 -0.09 -10.58
CA PHE A 89 -4.03 1.37 -10.64
C PHE A 89 -3.02 1.91 -11.65
N ASP A 90 -3.30 3.08 -12.22
CA ASP A 90 -2.40 3.80 -13.12
C ASP A 90 -1.39 4.66 -12.31
N PRO A 91 -0.10 4.31 -12.28
CA PRO A 91 0.92 5.07 -11.54
C PRO A 91 1.23 6.45 -12.16
N GLY A 92 0.75 6.73 -13.38
CA GLY A 92 0.89 8.02 -14.06
C GLY A 92 -0.21 9.03 -13.72
N ALA A 93 -1.32 8.60 -13.13
CA ALA A 93 -2.40 9.49 -12.71
C ALA A 93 -1.99 10.32 -11.48
N ALA A 94 -2.42 11.60 -11.44
CA ALA A 94 -2.19 12.46 -10.28
C ALA A 94 -2.81 11.90 -8.99
N ARG A 95 -3.94 11.20 -9.14
CA ARG A 95 -4.60 10.39 -8.11
C ARG A 95 -5.10 9.12 -8.78
N ALA A 96 -4.52 7.98 -8.42
CA ALA A 96 -4.86 6.69 -8.98
C ALA A 96 -5.77 5.93 -8.02
N GLU A 97 -7.04 5.75 -8.39
CA GLU A 97 -8.05 5.13 -7.53
C GLU A 97 -8.34 3.69 -7.96
N ALA A 98 -8.60 2.83 -6.98
CA ALA A 98 -8.98 1.45 -7.22
C ALA A 98 -9.97 0.95 -6.16
N LEU A 99 -10.79 -0.02 -6.56
CA LEU A 99 -11.77 -0.67 -5.70
C LEU A 99 -11.52 -2.18 -5.68
N HIS A 100 -11.51 -2.76 -4.49
CA HIS A 100 -11.56 -4.20 -4.28
C HIS A 100 -12.78 -4.57 -3.43
N LEU A 101 -13.60 -5.48 -3.96
CA LEU A 101 -14.75 -6.03 -3.26
C LEU A 101 -14.39 -7.40 -2.72
N CYS A 102 -14.41 -7.54 -1.39
CA CYS A 102 -14.22 -8.80 -0.70
C CYS A 102 -15.40 -8.99 0.25
N PRO A 103 -16.58 -9.41 -0.26
CA PRO A 103 -17.81 -9.41 0.51
C PRO A 103 -17.64 -10.11 1.87
N PRO A 104 -18.15 -9.50 2.96
CA PRO A 104 -19.03 -8.32 2.98
C PRO A 104 -18.29 -6.97 3.01
N ASP A 105 -16.96 -6.96 2.86
CA ASP A 105 -16.14 -5.76 2.98
C ASP A 105 -15.85 -5.10 1.61
N ARG A 106 -15.73 -3.78 1.62
CA ARG A 106 -15.38 -2.91 0.50
C ARG A 106 -14.09 -2.17 0.83
N TYR A 107 -13.14 -2.20 -0.10
CA TYR A 107 -11.84 -1.55 0.05
C TYR A 107 -11.61 -0.58 -1.12
N GLU A 108 -11.56 0.70 -0.81
CA GLU A 108 -11.18 1.75 -1.76
C GLU A 108 -9.78 2.24 -1.42
N VAL A 109 -8.94 2.40 -2.44
CA VAL A 109 -7.61 2.98 -2.31
C VAL A 109 -7.42 4.10 -3.31
N ALA A 110 -6.74 5.15 -2.87
CA ALA A 110 -6.13 6.14 -3.75
C ALA A 110 -4.63 6.20 -3.51
N TYR A 111 -3.86 6.14 -4.59
CA TYR A 111 -2.43 6.40 -4.60
C TYR A 111 -2.18 7.82 -5.09
N LEU A 112 -1.32 8.55 -4.39
CA LEU A 112 -0.92 9.90 -4.75
C LEU A 112 0.58 9.96 -4.90
N PHE A 113 1.00 10.21 -6.12
CA PHE A 113 2.39 10.27 -6.55
C PHE A 113 2.74 11.73 -6.78
N GLY A 114 3.40 12.34 -5.80
CA GLY A 114 3.91 13.70 -5.94
C GLY A 114 5.07 13.80 -6.94
N PRO A 115 5.54 15.03 -7.21
CA PRO A 115 6.71 15.28 -8.07
C PRO A 115 8.00 14.73 -7.45
N ASP A 116 8.06 14.62 -6.12
CA ASP A 116 9.17 13.98 -5.42
C ASP A 116 9.08 12.44 -5.55
N PRO A 117 10.06 11.77 -6.19
CA PRO A 117 10.08 10.31 -6.31
C PRO A 117 10.51 9.60 -5.02
N HIS A 118 10.84 10.32 -3.95
CA HIS A 118 11.21 9.79 -2.64
C HIS A 118 10.08 9.91 -1.60
N ASP A 119 8.91 10.39 -2.01
CA ASP A 119 7.71 10.51 -1.18
C ASP A 119 6.45 10.16 -1.98
N TRP A 120 5.61 9.30 -1.43
CA TRP A 120 4.26 9.07 -1.95
C TRP A 120 3.34 8.59 -0.85
N ARG A 121 2.02 8.63 -1.10
CA ARG A 121 1.03 8.19 -0.13
C ARG A 121 -0.04 7.29 -0.73
N SER A 122 -0.61 6.44 0.13
CA SER A 122 -1.84 5.70 -0.15
C SER A 122 -2.90 6.01 0.91
N GLU A 123 -4.11 6.28 0.46
CA GLU A 123 -5.28 6.57 1.28
C GLU A 123 -6.29 5.43 1.09
N TRP A 124 -6.69 4.76 2.17
CA TRP A 124 -7.68 3.70 2.14
C TRP A 124 -8.96 4.11 2.86
N ARG A 125 -10.12 3.75 2.30
CA ARG A 125 -11.39 3.63 3.03
C ARG A 125 -11.82 2.17 3.00
N VAL A 126 -12.08 1.61 4.17
CA VAL A 126 -12.56 0.24 4.30
C VAL A 126 -13.87 0.25 5.05
N GLU A 127 -14.88 -0.35 4.45
CA GLU A 127 -16.26 -0.40 4.96
C GLU A 127 -16.77 -1.84 4.93
N GLY A 128 -17.48 -2.25 5.96
CA GLY A 128 -18.09 -3.56 6.09
C GLY A 128 -18.75 -3.73 7.47
N PRO A 129 -19.48 -4.82 7.72
CA PRO A 129 -20.27 -5.00 8.94
C PRO A 129 -19.46 -4.93 10.26
N ARG A 130 -18.15 -5.10 10.20
CA ARG A 130 -17.23 -5.07 11.34
C ARG A 130 -16.02 -4.15 11.13
N LYS A 131 -16.07 -3.32 10.09
CA LYS A 131 -14.95 -2.46 9.66
C LYS A 131 -15.52 -1.14 9.16
N ASP A 132 -15.16 -0.05 9.81
CA ASP A 132 -15.28 1.27 9.20
C ASP A 132 -14.06 2.09 9.59
N TYR A 133 -13.10 2.20 8.68
CA TYR A 133 -11.87 2.94 8.97
C TYR A 133 -11.25 3.56 7.73
N ARG A 134 -10.46 4.61 7.99
CA ARG A 134 -9.56 5.23 7.02
C ARG A 134 -8.11 5.01 7.39
N LEU A 135 -7.28 4.74 6.39
CA LEU A 135 -5.82 4.68 6.55
C LEU A 135 -5.19 5.74 5.67
N VAL A 136 -4.29 6.54 6.21
CA VAL A 136 -3.41 7.41 5.42
C VAL A 136 -1.98 6.95 5.66
N THR A 137 -1.35 6.42 4.62
CA THR A 137 0.02 5.91 4.69
C THR A 137 0.94 6.77 3.85
N ARG A 138 2.00 7.29 4.44
CA ARG A 138 3.10 7.95 3.73
C ARG A 138 4.31 7.01 3.69
N TYR A 139 4.92 6.95 2.51
CA TYR A 139 6.14 6.20 2.25
C TYR A 139 7.22 7.21 1.90
N THR A 140 8.32 7.20 2.65
CA THR A 140 9.47 8.06 2.39
C THR A 140 10.76 7.28 2.29
N ARG A 141 11.72 7.78 1.51
CA ARG A 141 13.10 7.25 1.47
C ARG A 141 14.10 8.41 1.36
N PRO A 142 15.38 8.20 1.67
CA PRO A 142 16.42 9.18 1.35
C PRO A 142 16.48 9.46 -0.16
N ALA A 143 16.95 10.67 -0.51
CA ALA A 143 17.29 11.05 -1.88
C ALA A 143 18.45 10.21 -2.42
#